data_AF-A0A7X6HBR2-F1
#
_entry.id   AF-A0A7X6HBR2-F1
#
_cell.length_a   1.000
_cell.length_b   1.000
_cell.length_c   1.000
_cell.angle_alpha   90.00
_cell.angle_beta   90.00
_cell.angle_gamma   90.00
#
_symmetry.space_group_name_H-M   'P 1'
#
loop_
_entity.id
_entity.type
_entity.pdbx_description
1 polymer ?
#
loop_
_entity_poly.entity_id
_entity_poly.type
_entity_poly.pdbx_seq_one_letter_code
_entity_poly.pdbx_strand_id
1 'polypeptide(L)'
;MKKLPAWLAVLLLVLGLGLVAPSTASAAPYCGITWGSQAKTKSLMVQSPIINVRSGRHACFDRLVVDLKGKAPGYTVRYVKTVHAEGSGKAIPLRGAADLSITVRAPAYNSAGKATYVPKNRKELVNLAGYRTFRQAAWGGSFEGVTTIGLGVRARLPFRVFTLKGQNNVSMLVIDVAHRW
;
A
#
# COMPACT_ATOMS: atom_id res chain seq x y z
N MET A 1 84.86 -15.18 10.91
CA MET A 1 84.13 -14.66 12.09
C MET A 1 84.21 -13.14 12.08
N LYS A 2 83.24 -12.46 11.46
CA LYS A 2 83.20 -10.99 11.38
C LYS A 2 81.79 -10.52 11.76
N LYS A 3 81.77 -9.50 12.62
CA LYS A 3 80.68 -9.07 13.50
C LYS A 3 79.59 -8.29 12.74
N LEU A 4 78.34 -8.44 13.20
CA LEU A 4 77.16 -7.64 12.80
C LEU A 4 77.25 -6.18 13.28
N PRO A 5 76.60 -5.25 12.54
CA PRO A 5 75.77 -4.20 13.14
C PRO A 5 74.37 -4.16 12.47
N ALA A 6 73.27 -4.26 13.24
CA ALA A 6 72.45 -3.14 13.77
C ALA A 6 71.78 -2.30 12.65
N TRP A 7 70.58 -2.69 12.20
CA TRP A 7 69.25 -2.14 12.57
C TRP A 7 69.03 -0.66 12.23
N LEU A 8 68.10 -0.40 11.30
CA LEU A 8 67.25 0.79 11.31
C LEU A 8 65.94 0.49 10.55
N ALA A 9 64.87 0.33 11.32
CA ALA A 9 63.50 0.32 10.84
C ALA A 9 62.99 1.76 10.77
N VAL A 10 62.31 2.14 9.68
CA VAL A 10 61.46 3.32 9.65
C VAL A 10 60.13 2.91 9.04
N LEU A 11 59.12 2.78 9.91
CA LEU A 11 57.70 2.72 9.57
C LEU A 11 57.26 4.07 8.98
N LEU A 12 56.74 4.07 7.76
CA LEU A 12 55.97 5.20 7.23
C LEU A 12 54.49 5.01 7.58
N LEU A 13 54.06 5.75 8.60
CA LEU A 13 52.68 5.90 9.03
C LEU A 13 52.01 6.97 8.13
N VAL A 14 51.15 6.58 7.20
CA VAL A 14 50.34 7.53 6.42
C VAL A 14 49.05 7.81 7.19
N LEU A 15 48.91 9.06 7.63
CA LEU A 15 47.73 9.59 8.33
C LEU A 15 46.46 9.44 7.47
N GLY A 16 45.46 8.75 8.01
CA GLY A 16 44.10 8.78 7.49
C GLY A 16 43.39 10.08 7.88
N LEU A 17 43.34 11.06 6.97
CA LEU A 17 42.37 12.15 7.05
C LEU A 17 41.01 11.62 6.59
N GLY A 18 40.19 11.19 7.55
CA GLY A 18 38.78 10.91 7.31
C GLY A 18 38.03 12.20 6.95
N LEU A 19 37.54 12.30 5.72
CA LEU A 19 36.54 13.28 5.31
C LEU A 19 35.26 13.08 6.13
N VAL A 20 35.05 13.90 7.15
CA VAL A 20 33.77 13.93 7.88
C VAL A 20 32.77 14.70 7.03
N ALA A 21 31.97 13.99 6.25
CA ALA A 21 30.87 14.59 5.50
C ALA A 21 29.81 15.11 6.49
N PRO A 22 29.32 16.35 6.36
CA PRO A 22 28.26 16.86 7.21
C PRO A 22 26.99 16.03 7.01
N SER A 23 26.49 15.44 8.10
CA SER A 23 25.20 14.75 8.12
C SER A 23 24.12 15.83 8.07
N THR A 24 23.46 16.00 6.92
CA THR A 24 22.28 16.86 6.86
C THR A 24 21.16 16.17 7.63
N ALA A 25 20.78 16.72 8.79
CA ALA A 25 19.61 16.28 9.52
C ALA A 25 18.36 16.63 8.70
N SER A 26 17.83 15.65 7.96
CA SER A 26 16.57 15.82 7.24
C SER A 26 15.45 15.92 8.28
N ALA A 27 14.73 17.05 8.30
CA ALA A 27 13.57 17.22 9.15
C ALA A 27 12.55 16.11 8.83
N ALA A 28 12.00 15.46 9.86
CA ALA A 28 10.94 14.49 9.67
C ALA A 28 9.78 15.14 8.90
N PRO A 29 9.21 14.48 7.88
CA PRO A 29 8.19 15.11 7.05
C PRO A 29 6.99 15.53 7.91
N TYR A 30 6.66 16.82 7.83
CA TYR A 30 5.42 17.33 8.40
C TYR A 30 4.26 16.77 7.57
N CYS A 31 3.44 15.94 8.19
CA CYS A 31 2.44 15.17 7.46
C CYS A 31 1.17 15.95 7.13
N GLY A 32 0.87 17.06 7.84
CA GLY A 32 -0.28 17.94 7.58
C GLY A 32 -1.61 17.23 7.34
N ILE A 33 -1.83 16.06 7.97
CA ILE A 33 -2.99 15.21 7.70
C ILE A 33 -4.19 15.81 8.43
N THR A 34 -5.20 16.22 7.65
CA THR A 34 -6.48 16.74 8.15
C THR A 34 -7.64 15.76 7.92
N TRP A 35 -7.34 14.53 7.48
CA TRP A 35 -8.36 13.54 7.16
C TRP A 35 -8.97 12.96 8.43
N GLY A 36 -10.21 12.47 8.34
CA GLY A 36 -10.85 11.71 9.42
C GLY A 36 -11.01 10.23 9.06
N SER A 37 -11.51 9.43 10.01
CA SER A 37 -11.81 8.00 9.82
C SER A 37 -13.26 7.71 9.42
N GLN A 38 -14.02 8.72 8.99
CA GLN A 38 -15.40 8.53 8.51
C GLN A 38 -15.41 7.96 7.09
N ALA A 39 -16.53 7.33 6.73
CA ALA A 39 -16.70 6.69 5.43
C ALA A 39 -16.47 7.67 4.26
N LYS A 40 -15.91 7.16 3.17
CA LYS A 40 -15.72 7.89 1.90
C LYS A 40 -16.54 7.19 0.83
N THR A 41 -17.39 7.92 0.12
CA THR A 41 -18.26 7.35 -0.91
C THR A 41 -18.27 8.17 -2.18
N LYS A 42 -18.44 7.49 -3.31
CA LYS A 42 -18.73 8.04 -4.63
C LYS A 42 -19.59 7.03 -5.37
N SER A 43 -20.77 7.44 -5.86
CA SER A 43 -21.80 6.50 -6.31
C SER A 43 -21.66 5.98 -7.75
N LEU A 44 -20.71 6.52 -8.53
CA LEU A 44 -20.54 6.16 -9.95
C LEU A 44 -20.27 4.66 -10.14
N MET A 45 -21.11 3.98 -10.91
CA MET A 45 -20.84 2.62 -11.40
C MET A 45 -20.10 2.68 -12.73
N VAL A 46 -19.10 1.82 -12.94
CA VAL A 46 -18.38 1.70 -14.22
C VAL A 46 -18.20 0.23 -14.60
N GLN A 47 -18.08 -0.03 -15.90
CA GLN A 47 -17.73 -1.35 -16.45
C GLN A 47 -16.23 -1.49 -16.75
N SER A 48 -15.42 -0.52 -16.33
CA SER A 48 -13.96 -0.56 -16.48
C SER A 48 -13.39 -1.56 -15.48
N PRO A 49 -12.82 -2.69 -15.93
CA PRO A 49 -12.50 -3.78 -15.02
C PRO A 49 -11.25 -3.49 -14.20
N ILE A 50 -11.23 -3.98 -12.96
CA ILE A 50 -10.04 -4.04 -12.13
C ILE A 50 -9.04 -5.01 -12.78
N ILE A 51 -7.80 -4.56 -12.92
CA ILE A 51 -6.72 -5.34 -13.52
C ILE A 51 -5.57 -5.61 -12.56
N ASN A 52 -5.47 -4.84 -11.48
CA ASN A 52 -4.37 -4.97 -10.55
C ASN A 52 -4.69 -4.34 -9.18
N VAL A 53 -4.00 -4.84 -8.14
CA VAL A 53 -3.96 -4.24 -6.81
C VAL A 53 -2.50 -4.16 -6.38
N ARG A 54 -2.06 -2.99 -5.94
CA ARG A 54 -0.67 -2.73 -5.53
C ARG A 54 -0.62 -1.85 -4.30
N SER A 55 0.52 -1.81 -3.63
CA SER A 55 0.72 -1.01 -2.42
C SER A 55 2.03 -0.22 -2.46
N GLY A 56 2.11 0.83 -1.64
CA GLY A 56 3.31 1.64 -1.47
C GLY A 56 3.43 2.17 -0.05
N ARG A 57 4.67 2.25 0.44
CA ARG A 57 5.02 2.84 1.74
C ARG A 57 5.36 4.32 1.51
N HIS A 58 4.77 5.20 2.32
CA HIS A 58 5.13 6.61 2.35
C HIS A 58 5.45 7.02 3.78
N ALA A 59 6.17 8.12 3.97
CA ALA A 59 6.60 8.54 5.31
C ALA A 59 5.42 8.80 6.28
N CYS A 60 4.26 9.19 5.74
CA CYS A 60 3.10 9.61 6.51
C CYS A 60 1.90 8.66 6.44
N PHE A 61 1.89 7.75 5.47
CA PHE A 61 0.75 6.87 5.19
C PHE A 61 1.21 5.63 4.44
N ASP A 62 0.44 4.55 4.56
CA ASP A 62 0.52 3.44 3.61
C ASP A 62 -0.55 3.65 2.54
N ARG A 63 -0.23 3.30 1.29
CA ARG A 63 -1.10 3.46 0.13
C ARG A 63 -1.47 2.11 -0.44
N LEU A 64 -2.76 1.90 -0.68
CA LEU A 64 -3.30 0.84 -1.53
C LEU A 64 -3.81 1.47 -2.82
N VAL A 65 -3.52 0.86 -3.95
CA VAL A 65 -4.00 1.30 -5.26
C VAL A 65 -4.68 0.13 -5.96
N VAL A 66 -5.88 0.38 -6.46
CA VAL A 66 -6.61 -0.52 -7.36
C VAL A 66 -6.55 0.08 -8.75
N ASP A 67 -5.93 -0.61 -9.69
CA ASP A 67 -5.81 -0.15 -11.08
C ASP A 67 -6.98 -0.72 -11.90
N LEU A 68 -7.60 0.12 -12.73
CA LEU A 68 -8.74 -0.22 -13.58
C LEU A 68 -8.42 0.09 -15.04
N LYS A 69 -8.82 -0.80 -15.95
CA LYS A 69 -8.72 -0.56 -17.41
C LYS A 69 -9.93 0.26 -17.87
N GLY A 70 -9.79 1.58 -17.86
CA GLY A 70 -10.79 2.53 -18.32
C GLY A 70 -11.08 3.63 -17.32
N LYS A 71 -12.35 4.03 -17.24
CA LYS A 71 -12.86 5.11 -16.40
C LYS A 71 -12.69 4.79 -14.92
N ALA A 72 -12.36 5.83 -14.14
CA ALA A 72 -12.26 5.71 -12.69
C ALA A 72 -13.62 5.37 -12.05
N PRO A 73 -13.66 4.49 -11.05
CA PRO A 73 -14.89 4.00 -10.47
C PRO A 73 -15.40 4.95 -9.38
N GLY A 74 -16.65 4.74 -8.97
CA GLY A 74 -17.10 5.07 -7.63
C GLY A 74 -16.60 4.04 -6.62
N TYR A 75 -16.87 4.30 -5.34
CA TYR A 75 -16.41 3.46 -4.25
C TYR A 75 -17.24 3.70 -2.98
N THR A 76 -17.14 2.78 -2.04
CA THR A 76 -17.45 3.01 -0.62
C THR A 76 -16.32 2.42 0.20
N VAL A 77 -15.67 3.24 1.01
CA VAL A 77 -14.59 2.83 1.89
C VAL A 77 -14.93 3.22 3.32
N ARG A 78 -14.96 2.25 4.22
CA ARG A 78 -15.38 2.48 5.61
C ARG A 78 -14.79 1.43 6.55
N TYR A 79 -14.61 1.82 7.81
CA TYR A 79 -14.31 0.86 8.87
C TYR A 79 -15.55 0.05 9.22
N VAL A 80 -15.39 -1.26 9.40
CA VAL A 80 -16.45 -2.21 9.74
C VAL A 80 -16.01 -3.13 10.87
N LYS A 81 -16.95 -3.85 11.48
CA LYS A 81 -16.62 -4.92 12.43
C LYS A 81 -16.07 -6.15 11.73
N THR A 82 -16.57 -6.44 10.52
CA THR A 82 -16.17 -7.60 9.73
C THR A 82 -16.40 -7.28 8.26
N VAL A 83 -15.44 -7.64 7.41
CA VAL A 83 -15.60 -7.59 5.95
C VAL A 83 -16.25 -8.88 5.48
N HIS A 84 -17.18 -8.80 4.53
CA HIS A 84 -17.86 -9.96 3.96
C HIS A 84 -17.53 -10.09 2.47
N ALA A 85 -17.47 -11.33 1.99
CA ALA A 85 -17.23 -11.64 0.59
C ALA A 85 -18.46 -11.35 -0.27
N GLU A 86 -18.24 -10.77 -1.45
CA GLU A 86 -19.30 -10.50 -2.43
C GLU A 86 -19.96 -11.81 -2.90
N GLY A 87 -21.27 -11.74 -3.14
CA GLY A 87 -22.13 -12.86 -3.55
C GLY A 87 -22.40 -13.89 -2.44
N SER A 88 -21.38 -14.31 -1.68
CA SER A 88 -21.53 -15.37 -0.67
C SER A 88 -21.84 -14.89 0.74
N GLY A 89 -21.53 -13.63 1.08
CA GLY A 89 -21.69 -13.07 2.43
C GLY A 89 -20.74 -13.66 3.49
N LYS A 90 -19.83 -14.56 3.13
CA LYS A 90 -18.90 -15.19 4.08
C LYS A 90 -17.96 -14.15 4.70
N ALA A 91 -17.74 -14.24 6.01
CA ALA A 91 -16.80 -13.36 6.71
C ALA A 91 -15.37 -13.53 6.18
N ILE A 92 -14.65 -12.42 6.08
CA ILE A 92 -13.24 -12.35 5.70
C ILE A 92 -12.49 -11.83 6.92
N PRO A 93 -11.89 -12.73 7.72
CA PRO A 93 -11.07 -12.31 8.86
C PRO A 93 -9.81 -11.61 8.34
N LEU A 94 -9.52 -10.44 8.89
CA LEU A 94 -8.35 -9.64 8.55
C LEU A 94 -7.41 -9.53 9.75
N ARG A 95 -6.11 -9.48 9.48
CA ARG A 95 -5.11 -9.14 10.50
C ARG A 95 -5.13 -7.66 10.79
N GLY A 96 -4.91 -7.31 12.05
CA GLY A 96 -4.85 -5.93 12.52
C GLY A 96 -5.85 -5.70 13.65
N ALA A 97 -6.01 -4.43 14.04
CA ALA A 97 -6.96 -4.04 15.08
C ALA A 97 -8.18 -3.30 14.51
N ALA A 98 -8.23 -3.05 13.21
CA ALA A 98 -9.40 -2.50 12.53
C ALA A 98 -9.47 -2.95 11.07
N ASP A 99 -10.71 -3.13 10.61
CA ASP A 99 -11.02 -3.63 9.27
C ASP A 99 -11.57 -2.49 8.41
N LEU A 100 -10.89 -2.19 7.31
CA LEU A 100 -11.37 -1.26 6.30
C LEU A 100 -11.95 -2.05 5.12
N SER A 101 -13.27 -1.94 4.94
CA SER A 101 -13.96 -2.48 3.76
C SER A 101 -13.80 -1.50 2.61
N ILE A 102 -13.31 -1.99 1.47
CA ILE A 102 -13.12 -1.22 0.23
C ILE A 102 -14.01 -1.85 -0.83
N THR A 103 -15.18 -1.26 -1.03
CA THR A 103 -16.11 -1.65 -2.10
C THR A 103 -15.87 -0.75 -3.30
N VAL A 104 -15.38 -1.32 -4.39
CA VAL A 104 -15.16 -0.66 -5.67
C VAL A 104 -16.36 -0.89 -6.57
N ARG A 105 -16.95 0.18 -7.11
CA ARG A 105 -18.10 0.12 -8.03
C ARG A 105 -17.65 -0.19 -9.46
N ALA A 106 -16.91 -1.27 -9.61
CA ALA A 106 -16.38 -1.80 -10.86
C ALA A 106 -16.19 -3.32 -10.77
N PRO A 107 -16.35 -4.04 -11.89
CA PRO A 107 -16.11 -5.48 -11.94
C PRO A 107 -14.60 -5.80 -11.93
N ALA A 108 -14.27 -7.05 -11.61
CA ALA A 108 -12.95 -7.66 -11.82
C ALA A 108 -12.99 -8.71 -12.94
N TYR A 109 -13.89 -8.51 -13.91
CA TYR A 109 -14.11 -9.34 -15.08
C TYR A 109 -14.48 -8.46 -16.30
N ASN A 110 -14.24 -8.97 -17.50
CA ASN A 110 -14.57 -8.28 -18.75
C ASN A 110 -16.02 -8.53 -19.19
N SER A 111 -16.44 -7.96 -20.32
CA SER A 111 -17.80 -8.12 -20.86
C SER A 111 -18.19 -9.56 -21.19
N ALA A 112 -17.22 -10.45 -21.40
CA ALA A 112 -17.44 -11.89 -21.60
C ALA A 112 -17.47 -12.68 -20.28
N GLY A 113 -17.43 -12.01 -19.12
CA GLY A 113 -17.41 -12.63 -17.80
C GLY A 113 -16.06 -13.23 -17.40
N LYS A 114 -15.01 -13.08 -18.23
CA LYS A 114 -13.67 -13.59 -17.92
C LYS A 114 -13.00 -12.69 -16.89
N ALA A 115 -12.46 -13.29 -15.82
CA ALA A 115 -11.71 -12.57 -14.79
C ALA A 115 -10.54 -11.78 -15.40
N THR A 116 -10.42 -10.51 -15.02
CA THR A 116 -9.34 -9.61 -15.42
C THR A 116 -8.31 -9.41 -14.32
N TYR A 117 -8.65 -9.78 -13.10
CA TYR A 117 -7.74 -9.84 -11.96
C TYR A 117 -7.94 -11.16 -11.22
N VAL A 118 -6.88 -11.97 -11.18
CA VAL A 118 -6.86 -13.25 -10.46
C VAL A 118 -5.70 -13.19 -9.47
N PRO A 119 -5.95 -12.91 -8.17
CA PRO A 119 -4.87 -12.82 -7.20
C PRO A 119 -4.23 -14.19 -6.97
N LYS A 120 -2.89 -14.23 -6.91
CA LYS A 120 -2.14 -15.46 -6.60
C LYS A 120 -2.53 -16.04 -5.25
N ASN A 121 -2.79 -15.18 -4.27
CA ASN A 121 -3.29 -15.56 -2.96
C ASN A 121 -4.44 -14.61 -2.57
N ARG A 122 -5.64 -15.16 -2.42
CA ARG A 122 -6.83 -14.38 -2.05
C ARG A 122 -6.74 -13.78 -0.64
N LYS A 123 -5.93 -14.33 0.26
CA LYS A 123 -5.71 -13.78 1.60
C LYS A 123 -4.61 -12.71 1.64
N GLU A 124 -3.73 -12.68 0.63
CA GLU A 124 -2.58 -11.78 0.55
C GLU A 124 -2.48 -11.20 -0.87
N LEU A 125 -3.29 -10.18 -1.17
CA LEU A 125 -3.31 -9.53 -2.48
C LEU A 125 -1.95 -8.91 -2.85
N VAL A 126 -1.26 -8.39 -1.83
CA VAL A 126 0.03 -7.70 -1.92
C VAL A 126 0.89 -8.04 -0.71
N ASN A 127 2.21 -8.02 -0.86
CA ASN A 127 3.12 -8.21 0.27
C ASN A 127 3.17 -6.93 1.13
N LEU A 128 2.70 -7.05 2.36
CA LEU A 128 2.62 -5.94 3.33
C LEU A 128 3.61 -6.08 4.49
N ALA A 129 4.58 -6.98 4.38
CA ALA A 129 5.65 -7.09 5.36
C ALA A 129 6.40 -5.75 5.51
N GLY A 130 6.62 -5.32 6.75
CA GLY A 130 7.30 -4.07 7.07
C GLY A 130 6.46 -2.79 6.87
N TYR A 131 5.20 -2.89 6.44
CA TYR A 131 4.31 -1.73 6.40
C TYR A 131 3.97 -1.28 7.83
N ARG A 132 3.96 0.04 8.06
CA ARG A 132 3.74 0.57 9.41
C ARG A 132 2.28 0.36 9.84
N THR A 133 1.35 0.59 8.92
CA THR A 133 -0.10 0.62 9.13
C THR A 133 -0.82 -0.57 8.55
N PHE A 134 -0.51 -0.97 7.31
CA PHE A 134 -1.16 -2.11 6.68
C PHE A 134 -0.71 -3.43 7.29
N ARG A 135 -1.64 -4.39 7.39
CA ARG A 135 -1.41 -5.73 7.97
C ARG A 135 -1.80 -6.85 7.03
N GLN A 136 -2.83 -6.63 6.21
CA GLN A 136 -3.31 -7.58 5.23
C GLN A 136 -4.19 -6.89 4.20
N ALA A 137 -4.12 -7.29 2.94
CA ALA A 137 -5.12 -6.98 1.92
C ALA A 137 -5.67 -8.29 1.38
N ALA A 138 -6.98 -8.51 1.51
CA ALA A 138 -7.64 -9.75 1.14
C ALA A 138 -8.72 -9.52 0.08
N TRP A 139 -8.85 -10.49 -0.82
CA TRP A 139 -9.83 -10.49 -1.90
C TRP A 139 -11.22 -10.85 -1.38
N GLY A 140 -12.16 -9.92 -1.51
CA GLY A 140 -13.57 -10.14 -1.17
C GLY A 140 -14.42 -10.68 -2.32
N GLY A 141 -13.90 -10.70 -3.55
CA GLY A 141 -14.64 -11.16 -4.71
C GLY A 141 -15.21 -10.02 -5.54
N SER A 142 -15.74 -10.39 -6.71
CA SER A 142 -16.41 -9.48 -7.63
C SER A 142 -17.71 -10.12 -8.10
N PHE A 143 -18.83 -9.43 -7.94
CA PHE A 143 -20.17 -9.88 -8.27
C PHE A 143 -21.04 -8.68 -8.67
N GLU A 144 -21.90 -8.83 -9.67
CA GLU A 144 -22.85 -7.79 -10.14
C GLU A 144 -22.22 -6.39 -10.38
N GLY A 145 -20.99 -6.34 -10.88
CA GLY A 145 -20.29 -5.08 -11.17
C GLY A 145 -19.69 -4.38 -9.94
N VAL A 146 -19.66 -5.06 -8.79
CA VAL A 146 -19.07 -4.58 -7.54
C VAL A 146 -17.93 -5.51 -7.14
N THR A 147 -16.85 -4.94 -6.62
CA THR A 147 -15.70 -5.70 -6.11
C THR A 147 -15.37 -5.26 -4.70
N THR A 148 -15.21 -6.21 -3.78
CA THR A 148 -14.78 -5.90 -2.41
C THR A 148 -13.35 -6.35 -2.16
N ILE A 149 -12.60 -5.50 -1.48
CA ILE A 149 -11.28 -5.77 -0.92
C ILE A 149 -11.37 -5.48 0.59
N GLY A 150 -10.89 -6.41 1.40
CA GLY A 150 -10.69 -6.19 2.83
C GLY A 150 -9.27 -5.69 3.08
N LEU A 151 -9.12 -4.60 3.84
CA LEU A 151 -7.82 -4.08 4.25
C LEU A 151 -7.73 -4.05 5.77
N GLY A 152 -6.93 -4.96 6.31
CA GLY A 152 -6.62 -5.01 7.73
C GLY A 152 -5.54 -3.99 8.08
N VAL A 153 -5.80 -3.15 9.07
CA VAL A 153 -4.90 -2.09 9.51
C VAL A 153 -4.61 -2.15 11.00
N ARG A 154 -3.48 -1.57 11.43
CA ARG A 154 -3.01 -1.64 12.81
C ARG A 154 -3.95 -1.01 13.85
N ALA A 155 -4.81 -0.09 13.44
CA ALA A 155 -5.77 0.65 14.26
C ALA A 155 -6.72 1.45 13.36
N ARG A 156 -7.83 1.95 13.91
CA ARG A 156 -8.72 2.88 13.21
C ARG A 156 -8.02 4.25 13.04
N LEU A 157 -7.52 4.51 11.84
CA LEU A 157 -6.70 5.68 11.50
C LEU A 157 -7.36 6.56 10.43
N PRO A 158 -6.98 7.84 10.31
CA PRO A 158 -7.45 8.70 9.24
C PRO A 158 -7.12 8.12 7.87
N PHE A 159 -8.03 8.30 6.92
CA PHE A 159 -7.78 7.88 5.55
C PHE A 159 -8.45 8.82 4.56
N ARG A 160 -7.92 8.82 3.33
CA ARG A 160 -8.54 9.47 2.18
C ARG A 160 -8.66 8.48 1.03
N VAL A 161 -9.62 8.77 0.16
CA VAL A 161 -9.84 8.02 -1.07
C VAL A 161 -10.03 9.00 -2.21
N PHE A 162 -9.37 8.74 -3.32
CA PHE A 162 -9.47 9.57 -4.51
C PHE A 162 -9.11 8.76 -5.74
N THR A 163 -9.41 9.31 -6.91
CA THR A 163 -9.14 8.66 -8.19
C THR A 163 -8.15 9.46 -9.00
N LEU A 164 -7.22 8.78 -9.66
CA LEU A 164 -6.27 9.37 -10.61
C LEU A 164 -6.49 8.80 -12.01
N LYS A 165 -6.21 9.61 -13.02
CA LYS A 165 -6.08 9.15 -14.41
C LYS A 165 -4.61 8.78 -14.65
N GLY A 166 -4.36 7.56 -15.10
CA GLY A 166 -3.06 7.09 -15.54
C GLY A 166 -2.91 7.14 -17.06
N GLN A 167 -1.82 6.55 -17.54
CA GLN A 167 -1.56 6.36 -18.97
C GLN A 167 -2.26 5.09 -19.49
N ASN A 168 -2.26 4.90 -20.82
CA ASN A 168 -2.70 3.65 -21.47
C ASN A 168 -4.13 3.20 -21.11
N ASN A 169 -5.03 4.18 -20.95
CA ASN A 169 -6.42 3.98 -20.54
C ASN A 169 -6.52 3.23 -19.19
N VAL A 170 -5.63 3.53 -18.25
CA VAL A 170 -5.68 3.03 -16.88
C VAL A 170 -6.11 4.17 -15.97
N SER A 171 -7.04 3.90 -15.05
CA SER A 171 -7.34 4.77 -13.92
C SER A 171 -7.01 4.06 -12.62
N MET A 172 -6.84 4.84 -11.56
CA MET A 172 -6.41 4.34 -10.26
C MET A 172 -7.41 4.80 -9.21
N LEU A 173 -7.92 3.88 -8.40
CA LEU A 173 -8.53 4.19 -7.12
C LEU A 173 -7.44 4.10 -6.05
N VAL A 174 -7.18 5.20 -5.37
CA VAL A 174 -6.12 5.33 -4.37
C VAL A 174 -6.72 5.45 -2.99
N ILE A 175 -6.24 4.63 -2.05
CA ILE A 175 -6.61 4.63 -0.65
C ILE A 175 -5.34 4.86 0.17
N ASP A 176 -5.25 6.02 0.82
CA ASP A 176 -4.15 6.35 1.74
C ASP A 176 -4.64 6.22 3.17
N VAL A 177 -3.94 5.45 4.01
CA VAL A 177 -4.21 5.36 5.45
C VAL A 177 -3.03 5.92 6.22
N ALA A 178 -3.30 6.95 7.02
CA ALA A 178 -2.30 7.66 7.79
C ALA A 178 -1.59 6.75 8.80
N HIS A 179 -0.33 7.06 9.08
CA HIS A 179 0.42 6.39 10.13
C HIS A 179 0.05 6.84 11.54
N ARG A 180 -0.67 7.96 11.68
CA ARG A 180 -1.05 8.59 12.95
C ARG A 180 -2.34 9.40 12.77
N TRP A 181 -3.01 9.67 13.88
CA TRP A 181 -3.91 10.81 14.00
C TRP A 181 -3.09 12.09 14.17
#